data_AF-A0A315X827-F1
#
_entry.id   AF-A0A315X827-F1
#
_cell.length_a   1.000
_cell.length_b   1.000
_cell.length_c   1.000
_cell.angle_alpha   90.00
_cell.angle_beta   90.00
_cell.angle_gamma   90.00
#
_symmetry.space_group_name_H-M   'P 1'
#
loop_
_entity.id
_entity.type
_entity.pdbx_description
1 polymer ?
#
loop_
_entity_poly.entity_id
_entity_poly.type
_entity_poly.pdbx_seq_one_letter_code
_entity_poly.pdbx_strand_id
1 'polypeptide(L)' 'MARQTAEDLRRLDESKLDHEINEAYRAMFTLRFQHASRQLQNYRELRNARRRIARLRTIKRERQIEALLGEE' A
#
# COMPACT_ATOMS: atom_id res chain seq x y z
N MET A 1 2.19 11.66 -8.17
CA MET A 1 1.25 11.06 -7.20
C MET A 1 1.49 11.65 -5.82
N ALA A 2 0.45 12.25 -5.21
CA ALA A 2 0.52 12.82 -3.87
C ALA A 2 1.04 11.79 -2.87
N ARG A 3 1.98 12.21 -2.01
CA ARG A 3 2.53 11.37 -0.95
C ARG A 3 1.44 11.25 0.12
N GLN A 4 0.52 10.28 -0.02
CA GLN A 4 -0.44 9.96 1.04
C GLN A 4 0.36 9.80 2.34
N THR A 5 0.09 10.71 3.28
CA THR A 5 0.80 10.80 4.54
C THR A 5 0.35 9.67 5.45
N ALA A 6 1.24 9.16 6.29
CA ALA A 6 0.92 8.03 7.17
C ALA A 6 -0.31 8.33 8.07
N GLU A 7 -0.54 9.61 8.37
CA GLU A 7 -1.69 10.10 9.11
C GLU A 7 -3.03 9.88 8.38
N ASP A 8 -3.07 10.06 7.04
CA ASP A 8 -4.28 9.82 6.25
C ASP A 8 -4.64 8.34 6.21
N LEU A 9 -3.61 7.50 6.13
CA LEU A 9 -3.74 6.04 6.13
C LEU A 9 -4.20 5.49 7.49
N ARG A 10 -3.86 6.16 8.60
CA ARG A 10 -4.32 5.80 9.95
C ARG A 10 -5.77 6.19 10.22
N ARG A 11 -6.32 7.18 9.51
CA ARG A 11 -7.73 7.59 9.61
C ARG A 11 -8.68 6.73 8.79
N LEU A 12 -8.16 5.87 7.92
CA LEU A 12 -8.95 4.99 7.07
C LEU A 12 -9.49 3.79 7.85
N ASP A 13 -10.74 3.44 7.57
CA ASP A 13 -11.41 2.28 8.14
C ASP A 13 -10.72 0.96 7.70
N GLU A 14 -10.84 -0.11 8.48
CA GLU A 14 -10.10 -1.36 8.22
C GLU A 14 -10.51 -2.03 6.91
N SER A 15 -11.80 -1.97 6.57
CA SER A 15 -12.34 -2.42 5.28
C SER A 15 -11.74 -1.64 4.09
N LYS A 16 -11.58 -0.33 4.25
CA LYS A 16 -10.98 0.54 3.22
C LYS A 16 -9.48 0.30 3.09
N LEU A 17 -8.79 -0.02 4.18
CA LEU A 17 -7.38 -0.35 4.16
C LEU A 17 -7.12 -1.62 3.32
N ASP A 18 -7.95 -2.64 3.48
CA ASP A 18 -7.85 -3.86 2.67
C ASP A 18 -8.20 -3.64 1.20
N HIS A 19 -9.17 -2.77 0.92
CA HIS A 19 -9.47 -2.36 -0.45
C HIS A 19 -8.27 -1.66 -1.11
N GLU A 20 -7.67 -0.69 -0.44
CA GLU A 20 -6.49 0.07 -0.90
C GLU A 20 -5.26 -0.83 -1.09
N ILE A 21 -5.07 -1.82 -0.23
CA ILE A 21 -4.00 -2.82 -0.41
C ILE A 21 -4.20 -3.58 -1.73
N ASN A 22 -5.42 -4.08 -1.97
CA ASN A 22 -5.73 -4.82 -3.18
C ASN A 22 -5.60 -3.96 -4.44
N GLU A 23 -6.04 -2.71 -4.39
CA GLU A 23 -5.88 -1.76 -5.50
C GLU A 23 -4.39 -1.47 -5.77
N ALA A 24 -3.59 -1.25 -4.73
CA ALA A 24 -2.15 -1.04 -4.87
C ALA A 24 -1.44 -2.27 -5.49
N TYR A 25 -1.88 -3.48 -5.17
CA TYR A 25 -1.38 -4.70 -5.81
C TYR A 25 -1.75 -4.78 -7.30
N ARG A 26 -2.98 -4.40 -7.67
CA ARG A 26 -3.41 -4.33 -9.08
C ARG A 26 -2.59 -3.31 -9.86
N ALA A 27 -2.40 -2.11 -9.32
CA ALA A 27 -1.54 -1.10 -9.92
C ALA A 27 -0.09 -1.60 -10.10
N MET A 28 0.45 -2.31 -9.11
CA MET A 28 1.78 -2.90 -9.20
C MET A 28 1.86 -4.00 -10.28
N PHE A 29 0.80 -4.79 -10.47
CA PHE A 29 0.74 -5.78 -11.55
C PHE A 29 0.82 -5.12 -12.92
N THR A 30 0.04 -4.06 -13.16
CA THR A 30 0.09 -3.27 -14.40
C THR A 30 1.47 -2.65 -14.63
N LEU A 31 2.10 -2.09 -13.59
CA LEU A 31 3.45 -1.54 -13.69
C LEU A 31 4.50 -2.62 -14.03
N ARG A 32 4.36 -3.84 -13.50
CA ARG A 32 5.24 -4.97 -13.87
C ARG A 32 5.01 -5.41 -15.31
N PHE A 33 3.77 -5.40 -15.78
CA PHE A 33 3.45 -5.71 -17.17
C PHE A 33 4.06 -4.68 -18.12
N GLN A 34 3.90 -3.38 -17.84
CA GLN A 34 4.51 -2.29 -18.61
C GLN A 34 6.05 -2.33 -18.57
N HIS A 35 6.62 -2.75 -17.44
CA HIS A 35 8.07 -2.95 -17.32
C HIS A 35 8.55 -4.10 -18.22
N ALA A 36 7.83 -5.22 -18.22
CA ALA A 36 8.15 -6.37 -19.07
C ALA A 36 7.99 -6.04 -20.57
N SER A 37 6.98 -5.24 -20.94
CA SER A 37 6.77 -4.78 -22.32
C SER A 37 7.73 -3.67 -22.76
N ARG A 38 8.63 -3.22 -21.89
CA ARG A 38 9.56 -2.08 -22.11
C ARG A 38 8.85 -0.75 -22.42
N GLN A 39 7.59 -0.60 -22.04
CA GLN A 39 6.79 0.61 -22.24
C GLN A 39 6.72 1.49 -20.97
N LEU A 40 7.42 1.10 -19.91
CA LEU A 40 7.40 1.84 -18.66
C LEU A 40 8.18 3.16 -18.79
N GLN A 41 7.47 4.28 -18.78
CA GLN A 41 8.09 5.61 -18.87
C GLN A 41 8.84 6.01 -17.59
N ASN A 42 8.39 5.54 -16.41
CA ASN A 42 8.98 5.93 -15.13
C ASN A 42 9.25 4.72 -14.22
N TYR A 43 10.52 4.32 -14.15
CA TYR A 43 10.99 3.22 -13.28
C TYR A 43 10.84 3.51 -11.78
N ARG A 44 10.72 4.78 -11.37
CA ARG A 44 10.52 5.15 -9.96
C ARG A 44 9.13 4.74 -9.45
N GLU A 45 8.14 4.61 -10.34
CA GLU A 45 6.78 4.19 -9.98
C GLU A 45 6.76 2.80 -9.37
N LEU A 46 7.59 1.87 -9.88
CA LEU A 46 7.69 0.52 -9.33
C LEU A 46 8.18 0.53 -7.86
N ARG A 47 9.15 1.40 -7.55
CA ARG A 47 9.64 1.58 -6.17
C ARG A 47 8.60 2.27 -5.29
N ASN A 48 7.87 3.24 -5.82
CA ASN A 48 6.82 3.95 -5.09
C ASN A 48 5.64 3.01 -4.76
N ALA A 49 5.19 2.20 -5.71
CA ALA A 49 4.15 1.20 -5.52
C ALA A 49 4.52 0.19 -4.41
N ARG A 50 5.75 -0.36 -4.44
CA ARG A 50 6.27 -1.24 -3.39
C ARG A 50 6.22 -0.59 -2.00
N ARG A 51 6.65 0.68 -1.90
CA ARG A 51 6.65 1.43 -0.64
C ARG A 51 5.23 1.73 -0.15
N ARG A 52 4.28 1.99 -1.05
CA ARG A 52 2.88 2.19 -0.69
C ARG A 52 2.29 0.92 -0.08
N ILE A 53 2.48 -0.24 -0.73
CA ILE A 53 2.02 -1.53 -0.19
C ILE A 53 2.65 -1.81 1.18
N ALA A 54 3.96 -1.58 1.33
CA ALA A 54 4.64 -1.80 2.62
C ALA A 54 4.01 -0.96 3.74
N ARG A 55 3.78 0.34 3.52
CA ARG A 55 3.16 1.23 4.52
C ARG A 55 1.75 0.78 4.90
N LEU A 56 0.92 0.42 3.93
CA LEU A 56 -0.44 -0.05 4.19
C LEU A 56 -0.42 -1.33 5.05
N ARG A 57 0.48 -2.28 4.74
CA ARG A 57 0.63 -3.51 5.52
C ARG A 57 1.18 -3.24 6.93
N THR A 58 2.11 -2.29 7.08
CA THR A 58 2.62 -1.90 8.40
C THR A 58 1.49 -1.36 9.28
N ILE A 59 0.66 -0.45 8.78
CA ILE A 59 -0.46 0.12 9.54
C ILE A 59 -1.47 -0.97 9.93
N LYS A 60 -1.79 -1.90 9.00
CA LYS A 60 -2.64 -3.05 9.32
C LYS A 60 -2.05 -3.88 10.47
N ARG A 61 -0.73 -4.10 10.43
CA ARG A 61 -0.05 -4.87 11.48
C ARG A 61 0.02 -4.12 12.81
N GLU A 62 0.25 -2.81 12.79
CA GLU A 62 0.22 -1.95 13.99
C GLU A 62 -1.14 -2.10 14.70
N ARG A 63 -2.25 -1.99 13.96
CA ARG A 63 -3.61 -2.18 14.53
C ARG A 63 -3.85 -3.57 15.10
N GLN A 64 -3.38 -4.61 14.40
CA GLN A 64 -3.50 -5.99 14.91
C GLN A 64 -2.74 -6.20 16.21
N ILE A 65 -1.57 -5.56 16.35
CA ILE A 65 -0.76 -5.64 17.57
C ILE A 65 -1.43 -4.86 18.70
N GLU A 66 -1.97 -3.67 18.43
CA GLU A 66 -2.73 -2.89 19.43
C GLU A 66 -3.98 -3.63 19.91
N ALA A 67 -4.73 -4.26 19.01
CA ALA A 67 -5.88 -5.09 19.36
C ALA A 67 -5.49 -6.27 20.26
N LEU A 68 -4.38 -6.94 19.96
CA LEU A 68 -3.87 -8.05 20.78
C LEU A 68 -3.41 -7.61 22.17
N LEU A 69 -2.78 -6.43 22.28
CA LEU A 69 -2.29 -5.87 23.55
C LEU A 69 -3.40 -5.32 24.44
N GLY A 70 -4.56 -4.96 23.87
CA GLY A 70 -5.72 -4.48 24.63
C GLY A 70 -6.61 -5.59 25.20
N GLU A 71 -6.35 -6.85 24.85
CA GLU A 71 -7.04 -8.03 25.38
C GLU A 71 -6.36 -8.63 26.63
N GLU A 72 -5.20 -8.09 27.05
CA GLU A 72 -4.50 -8.39 28.31
C GLU A 72 -4.82 -7.38 29.42
#